data_AF-A0AAV1QPA6-F1
#
_entry.id   AF-A0AAV1QPA6-F1
#
_cell.length_a   1.000
_cell.length_b   1.000
_cell.length_c   1.000
_cell.angle_alpha   90.00
_cell.angle_beta   90.00
_cell.angle_gamma   90.00
#
_symmetry.space_group_name_H-M   'P 1'
#
loop_
_entity.id
_entity.type
_entity.pdbx_description
1 polymer ?
#
loop_
_entity_poly.entity_id
_entity_poly.type
_entity_poly.pdbx_seq_one_letter_code
_entity_poly.pdbx_strand_id
1 'polypeptide(L)'
;MYHPSKLAVGADFYCFKHKIEPNWEDPVCVNGGKWIVCFPEGKSGKSDTSWLKTLLAMIGGQLDHGDEICGAAVSVRRKQERIALWTKNASNEAAQLSIGKQWKEFLNYNGPIGFIFHDDAKKLKRSAKKRYKMHDLLQEMGYSIVSEESENPRKRSRLVDPEDIYHVLKKRKGTKAVKGIYLDMSESMEMQLKSDAFTGMRCLEFLIIKGNLSKVQLPYRGLEFQYAGIFPLG
;
A
#
# COMPACT_ATOMS: atom_id res chain seq x y z
N MET A 1 -8.47 3.63 11.50
CA MET A 1 -7.85 4.46 10.43
C MET A 1 -6.66 5.19 11.03
N TYR A 2 -5.50 5.18 10.38
CA TYR A 2 -4.32 5.89 10.87
C TYR A 2 -4.46 7.40 10.67
N HIS A 3 -4.04 8.15 11.68
CA HIS A 3 -3.98 9.60 11.67
C HIS A 3 -2.67 10.04 10.98
N PRO A 4 -2.71 10.92 9.97
CA PRO A 4 -1.54 11.55 9.37
C PRO A 4 -0.49 12.03 10.38
N SER A 5 -0.91 12.58 11.53
CA SER A 5 -0.03 13.02 12.62
C SER A 5 0.85 11.93 13.23
N LYS A 6 0.47 10.65 13.05
CA LYS A 6 1.23 9.47 13.49
C LYS A 6 2.15 8.91 12.41
N LEU A 7 2.16 9.48 11.21
CA LEU A 7 3.03 9.04 10.13
C LEU A 7 4.40 9.73 10.23
N ALA A 8 5.44 8.99 9.88
CA ALA A 8 6.79 9.51 9.84
C ALA A 8 6.91 10.62 8.77
N VAL A 9 7.79 11.58 9.02
CA VAL A 9 8.12 12.60 8.03
C VAL A 9 8.69 11.94 6.77
N GLY A 10 8.11 12.26 5.62
CA GLY A 10 8.45 11.62 4.34
C GLY A 10 7.46 10.54 3.91
N ALA A 11 6.52 10.17 4.78
CA ALA A 11 5.52 9.15 4.50
C ALA A 11 4.50 9.57 3.45
N ASP A 12 4.05 8.57 2.69
CA ASP A 12 2.88 8.65 1.83
C ASP A 12 1.94 7.49 2.21
N PHE A 13 0.67 7.81 2.43
CA PHE A 13 -0.38 6.83 2.73
C PHE A 13 -1.51 6.98 1.72
N TYR A 14 -2.01 5.85 1.21
CA TYR A 14 -2.92 5.80 0.07
C TYR A 14 -4.17 4.98 0.42
N CYS A 15 -5.34 5.42 -0.05
CA CYS A 15 -6.60 4.70 0.03
C CYS A 15 -7.32 4.82 -1.32
N PHE A 16 -7.34 3.74 -2.10
CA PHE A 16 -7.89 3.73 -3.45
C PHE A 16 -9.00 2.69 -3.56
N LYS A 17 -9.91 2.91 -4.50
CA LYS A 17 -10.95 1.94 -4.83
C LYS A 17 -10.31 0.63 -5.29
N HIS A 18 -11.04 -0.46 -5.07
CA HIS A 18 -10.59 -1.79 -5.43
C HIS A 18 -10.19 -1.87 -6.91
N LYS A 19 -9.02 -2.48 -7.20
CA LYS A 19 -8.41 -2.62 -8.54
C LYS A 19 -7.88 -1.34 -9.19
N ILE A 20 -7.84 -0.22 -8.47
CA ILE A 20 -7.15 0.99 -8.94
C ILE A 20 -5.86 1.11 -8.16
N GLU A 21 -4.73 1.08 -8.86
CA GLU A 21 -3.45 1.31 -8.21
C GLU A 21 -3.19 2.81 -8.03
N PRO A 22 -2.55 3.23 -6.92
CA PRO A 22 -2.19 4.63 -6.66
C PRO A 22 -1.00 5.07 -7.51
N ASN A 23 -1.06 4.81 -8.81
CA ASN A 23 -0.02 5.11 -9.75
C ASN A 23 -0.62 5.79 -11.00
N TRP A 24 0.17 6.64 -11.65
CA TRP A 24 -0.24 7.42 -12.82
C TRP A 24 -0.10 6.63 -14.14
N GLU A 25 0.30 5.35 -14.07
CA GLU A 25 0.41 4.39 -15.17
C GLU A 25 -0.82 3.47 -15.21
N ASP A 26 -1.63 3.49 -14.16
CA ASP A 26 -2.88 2.79 -14.06
C ASP A 26 -3.80 3.32 -15.17
N PRO A 27 -4.37 2.43 -16.01
CA PRO A 27 -5.19 2.84 -17.14
C PRO A 27 -6.36 3.74 -16.75
N VAL A 28 -6.86 3.61 -15.52
CA VAL A 28 -7.96 4.42 -15.00
C VAL A 28 -7.48 5.81 -14.57
N CYS A 29 -6.24 5.94 -14.09
CA CYS A 29 -5.71 7.21 -13.61
C CYS A 29 -4.90 7.99 -14.66
N VAL A 30 -4.55 7.40 -15.80
CA VAL A 30 -3.57 8.00 -16.74
C VAL A 30 -3.97 9.38 -17.27
N ASN A 31 -5.26 9.58 -17.58
CA ASN A 31 -5.83 10.85 -18.07
C ASN A 31 -6.46 11.69 -16.95
N GLY A 32 -6.15 11.30 -15.71
CA GLY A 32 -6.73 11.87 -14.51
C GLY A 32 -5.97 13.06 -13.97
N GLY A 33 -6.39 13.48 -12.79
CA GLY A 33 -5.74 14.52 -12.04
C GLY A 33 -5.98 14.35 -10.55
N LYS A 34 -5.50 15.30 -9.77
CA LYS A 34 -5.72 15.30 -8.34
C LYS A 34 -5.98 16.70 -7.80
N TRP A 35 -6.99 16.79 -6.96
CA TRP A 35 -7.21 17.93 -6.08
C TRP A 35 -6.28 17.84 -4.88
N ILE A 36 -5.72 18.96 -4.44
CA ILE A 36 -4.74 19.02 -3.33
C ILE A 36 -5.15 20.12 -2.35
N VAL A 37 -5.19 19.75 -1.07
CA VAL A 37 -5.20 20.67 0.08
C VAL A 37 -3.86 20.60 0.79
N CYS A 38 -3.34 21.75 1.19
CA CYS A 38 -2.07 21.86 1.91
C CYS A 38 -2.30 22.38 3.33
N PHE A 39 -1.63 21.73 4.30
CA PHE A 39 -1.63 22.11 5.70
C PHE A 39 -0.19 22.49 6.08
N PRO A 40 0.12 23.79 6.29
CA PRO A 40 1.47 24.24 6.63
C PRO A 40 1.90 23.77 8.03
N GLU A 41 3.23 23.65 8.22
CA GLU A 41 3.89 23.30 9.48
C GLU A 41 3.45 24.23 10.64
N GLY A 42 3.23 23.67 11.82
CA GLY A 42 2.90 24.43 13.05
C GLY A 42 1.47 24.25 13.59
N LYS A 43 0.62 23.42 12.97
CA LYS A 43 -0.70 23.03 13.51
C LYS A 43 -0.89 21.52 13.41
N SER A 44 -0.10 20.76 14.17
CA SER A 44 -0.22 19.30 14.26
C SER A 44 -1.67 18.88 14.55
N GLY A 45 -2.18 17.91 13.78
CA GLY A 45 -3.52 17.34 13.97
C GLY A 45 -4.67 17.93 13.13
N LYS A 46 -4.45 18.94 12.28
CA LYS A 46 -5.53 19.45 11.38
C LYS A 46 -5.78 18.60 10.14
N SER A 47 -4.75 17.95 9.62
CA SER A 47 -4.87 17.03 8.49
C SER A 47 -5.58 15.74 8.91
N ASP A 48 -5.52 15.35 10.18
CA ASP A 48 -6.15 14.14 10.71
C ASP A 48 -7.66 14.10 10.46
N THR A 49 -8.37 15.14 10.91
CA THR A 49 -9.80 15.28 10.69
C THR A 49 -10.11 15.40 9.20
N SER A 50 -9.28 16.12 8.45
CA SER A 50 -9.47 16.30 7.00
C SER A 50 -9.26 15.00 6.23
N TRP A 51 -8.33 14.16 6.67
CA TRP A 51 -8.03 12.85 6.11
C TRP A 51 -9.18 11.90 6.39
N LEU A 52 -9.62 11.81 7.65
CA LEU A 52 -10.77 11.00 8.03
C LEU A 52 -12.03 11.41 7.25
N LYS A 53 -12.33 12.71 7.17
CA LYS A 53 -13.46 13.23 6.39
C LYS A 53 -13.36 12.87 4.92
N THR A 54 -12.17 12.93 4.33
CA THR A 54 -11.95 12.52 2.94
C THR A 54 -12.26 11.04 2.74
N LEU A 55 -11.78 10.17 3.64
CA LEU A 55 -12.07 8.73 3.58
C LEU A 55 -13.57 8.44 3.73
N LEU A 56 -14.24 9.10 4.68
CA LEU A 56 -15.67 8.94 4.90
C LEU A 56 -16.49 9.43 3.70
N ALA A 57 -16.13 10.56 3.10
CA ALA A 57 -16.81 11.08 1.91
C ALA A 57 -16.67 10.12 0.71
N MET A 58 -15.48 9.52 0.52
CA MET A 58 -15.26 8.53 -0.55
C MET A 58 -16.03 7.24 -0.33
N ILE A 59 -15.97 6.67 0.89
CA ILE A 59 -16.62 5.39 1.21
C ILE A 59 -18.14 5.55 1.25
N GLY A 60 -18.62 6.66 1.79
CA GLY A 60 -20.05 6.98 1.88
C GLY A 60 -20.67 7.44 0.57
N GLY A 61 -19.88 7.59 -0.51
CA GLY A 61 -20.38 8.04 -1.81
C GLY A 61 -20.99 9.44 -1.77
N GLN A 62 -20.46 10.33 -0.93
CA GLN A 62 -21.08 11.62 -0.62
C GLN A 62 -20.71 12.75 -1.60
N LEU A 63 -19.82 12.48 -2.55
CA LEU A 63 -19.39 13.42 -3.57
C LEU A 63 -20.14 13.09 -4.87
N ASP A 64 -20.76 14.11 -5.47
CA ASP A 64 -21.34 13.94 -6.81
C ASP A 64 -20.23 13.57 -7.80
N HIS A 65 -20.59 12.81 -8.84
CA HIS A 65 -19.61 12.17 -9.73
C HIS A 65 -18.66 11.25 -8.96
N GLY A 66 -19.16 10.55 -7.93
CA GLY A 66 -18.37 9.62 -7.15
C GLY A 66 -17.69 8.53 -7.98
N ASP A 67 -18.20 8.21 -9.17
CA ASP A 67 -17.58 7.30 -10.14
C ASP A 67 -16.27 7.85 -10.73
N GLU A 68 -16.08 9.17 -10.76
CA GLU A 68 -14.84 9.84 -11.18
C GLU A 68 -13.71 9.67 -10.15
N ILE A 69 -14.04 9.38 -8.90
CA ILE A 69 -13.06 9.26 -7.81
C ILE A 69 -12.30 7.94 -7.90
N CYS A 70 -10.98 8.01 -7.93
CA CYS A 70 -10.08 6.86 -7.89
C CYS A 70 -9.67 6.51 -6.46
N GLY A 71 -9.37 7.51 -5.66
CA GLY A 71 -8.83 7.34 -4.31
C GLY A 71 -8.29 8.64 -3.71
N ALA A 72 -7.70 8.54 -2.53
CA ALA A 72 -7.03 9.64 -1.88
C ALA A 72 -5.64 9.24 -1.38
N ALA A 73 -4.78 10.22 -1.21
CA ALA A 73 -3.45 10.07 -0.65
C ALA A 73 -3.16 11.17 0.35
N VAL A 74 -2.44 10.86 1.43
CA VAL A 74 -1.85 11.84 2.33
C VAL A 74 -0.33 11.72 2.29
N SER A 75 0.33 12.86 2.13
CA SER A 75 1.77 13.00 2.06
C SER A 75 2.25 13.87 3.23
N VAL A 76 3.01 13.28 4.14
CA VAL A 76 3.60 13.98 5.29
C VAL A 76 5.01 14.41 4.93
N ARG A 77 5.30 15.71 4.99
CA ARG A 77 6.63 16.29 4.73
C ARG A 77 6.96 17.29 5.82
N ARG A 78 8.25 17.61 6.02
CA ARG A 78 8.73 18.49 7.12
C ARG A 78 7.94 19.80 7.20
N LYS A 79 7.80 20.50 6.08
CA LYS A 79 7.22 21.85 6.02
C LYS A 79 5.70 21.89 5.84
N GLN A 80 5.08 20.76 5.48
CA GLN A 80 3.66 20.71 5.15
C GLN A 80 3.17 19.28 5.02
N GLU A 81 1.91 19.08 5.34
CA GLU A 81 1.15 17.88 5.00
C GLU A 81 0.22 18.19 3.83
N ARG A 82 0.05 17.22 2.93
CA ARG A 82 -0.82 17.38 1.77
C ARG A 82 -1.79 16.22 1.71
N ILE A 83 -3.06 16.52 1.53
CA ILE A 83 -4.05 15.50 1.18
C ILE A 83 -4.42 15.72 -0.28
N ALA A 84 -4.45 14.63 -1.05
CA ALA A 84 -4.81 14.63 -2.44
C ALA A 84 -5.99 13.70 -2.70
N LEU A 85 -6.98 14.16 -3.47
CA LEU A 85 -8.09 13.37 -3.97
C LEU A 85 -7.89 13.15 -5.48
N TRP A 86 -7.81 11.90 -5.91
CA TRP A 86 -7.48 11.50 -7.27
C TRP A 86 -8.75 11.21 -8.07
N THR A 87 -8.78 11.71 -9.30
CA THR A 87 -9.91 11.54 -10.24
C THR A 87 -9.43 10.99 -11.59
N LYS A 88 -10.30 10.25 -12.29
CA LYS A 88 -9.96 9.52 -13.53
C LYS A 88 -9.97 10.37 -14.79
N ASN A 89 -10.86 11.37 -14.91
CA ASN A 89 -10.97 12.20 -16.11
C ASN A 89 -10.77 13.70 -15.82
N ALA A 90 -9.54 14.17 -15.99
CA ALA A 90 -9.20 15.58 -15.76
C ALA A 90 -9.82 16.55 -16.78
N SER A 91 -10.19 16.07 -17.97
CA SER A 91 -10.80 16.90 -19.02
C SER A 91 -12.28 17.24 -18.77
N ASN A 92 -12.94 16.50 -17.87
CA ASN A 92 -14.32 16.77 -17.47
C ASN A 92 -14.38 17.91 -16.44
N GLU A 93 -14.21 19.15 -16.91
CA GLU A 93 -14.12 20.34 -16.07
C GLU A 93 -15.32 20.51 -15.13
N ALA A 94 -16.54 20.27 -15.62
CA ALA A 94 -17.75 20.36 -14.83
C ALA A 94 -17.73 19.39 -13.63
N ALA A 95 -17.35 18.13 -13.86
CA ALA A 95 -17.20 17.15 -12.79
C ALA A 95 -16.07 17.52 -11.84
N GLN A 96 -14.91 17.97 -12.36
CA GLN A 96 -13.78 18.36 -11.50
C GLN A 96 -14.13 19.54 -10.59
N LEU A 97 -14.78 20.58 -11.12
CA LEU A 97 -15.23 21.74 -10.34
C LEU A 97 -16.25 21.35 -9.27
N SER A 98 -17.21 20.48 -9.63
CA SER A 98 -18.21 19.97 -8.68
C SER A 98 -17.56 19.19 -7.53
N ILE A 99 -16.70 18.22 -7.86
CA ILE A 99 -15.95 17.42 -6.88
C ILE A 99 -15.08 18.31 -5.99
N GLY A 100 -14.33 19.24 -6.57
CA GLY A 100 -13.45 20.16 -5.84
C GLY A 100 -14.22 21.04 -4.86
N LYS A 101 -15.35 21.61 -5.29
CA LYS A 101 -16.21 22.44 -4.45
C LYS A 101 -16.79 21.65 -3.28
N GLN A 102 -17.40 20.49 -3.56
CA GLN A 102 -17.99 19.64 -2.51
C GLN A 102 -16.94 19.14 -1.54
N TRP A 103 -15.79 18.67 -2.04
CA TRP A 103 -14.72 18.22 -1.17
C TRP A 103 -14.23 19.34 -0.25
N LYS A 104 -14.08 20.57 -0.74
CA LYS A 104 -13.73 21.74 0.08
C LYS A 104 -14.77 22.01 1.17
N GLU A 105 -16.06 21.92 0.85
CA GLU A 105 -17.18 22.08 1.78
C GLU A 105 -17.18 20.98 2.85
N PHE A 106 -17.04 19.70 2.47
CA PHE A 106 -16.94 18.57 3.40
C PHE A 106 -15.79 18.74 4.41
N LEU A 107 -14.64 19.20 3.93
CA LEU A 107 -13.49 19.46 4.78
C LEU A 107 -13.69 20.66 5.70
N ASN A 108 -14.65 21.55 5.41
CA ASN A 108 -14.78 22.88 6.01
C ASN A 108 -13.46 23.67 5.88
N TYR A 109 -12.85 23.61 4.68
CA TYR A 109 -11.53 24.16 4.41
C TYR A 109 -11.63 25.53 3.72
N ASN A 110 -11.19 26.58 4.39
CA ASN A 110 -11.28 27.95 3.88
C ASN A 110 -10.09 28.37 2.99
N GLY A 111 -9.04 27.55 2.91
CA GLY A 111 -7.86 27.84 2.08
C GLY A 111 -8.07 27.57 0.59
N PRO A 112 -7.08 27.90 -0.25
CA PRO A 112 -7.09 27.54 -1.65
C PRO A 112 -6.90 26.03 -1.82
N ILE A 113 -7.62 25.45 -2.78
CA ILE A 113 -7.39 24.08 -3.26
C ILE A 113 -6.90 24.15 -4.70
N GLY A 114 -5.98 23.27 -5.07
CA GLY A 114 -5.43 23.22 -6.42
C GLY A 114 -5.77 21.91 -7.11
N PHE A 115 -6.02 21.95 -8.41
CA PHE A 115 -6.10 20.77 -9.26
C PHE A 115 -4.84 20.66 -10.11
N ILE A 116 -4.27 19.45 -10.20
CA ILE A 116 -3.08 19.18 -11.01
C ILE A 116 -3.33 17.95 -11.87
N PHE A 117 -3.16 18.10 -13.18
CA PHE A 117 -3.17 16.98 -14.13
C PHE A 117 -2.04 16.00 -13.82
N HIS A 118 -2.30 14.70 -13.95
CA HIS A 118 -1.26 13.70 -13.67
C HIS A 118 -0.02 13.87 -14.56
N ASP A 119 -0.20 14.26 -15.82
CA ASP A 119 0.91 14.50 -16.74
C ASP A 119 1.79 15.69 -16.34
N ASP A 120 1.19 16.76 -15.81
CA ASP A 120 1.97 17.88 -15.30
C ASP A 120 2.63 17.55 -13.96
N ALA A 121 1.97 16.75 -13.12
CA ALA A 121 2.57 16.21 -11.90
C ALA A 121 3.79 15.31 -12.19
N LYS A 122 3.78 14.56 -13.30
CA LYS A 122 4.94 13.76 -13.77
C LYS A 122 6.11 14.66 -14.18
N LYS A 123 5.85 15.72 -14.96
CA LYS A 123 6.88 16.69 -15.40
C LYS A 123 7.53 17.42 -14.22
N LEU A 124 6.75 17.76 -13.20
CA LEU A 124 7.23 18.40 -11.96
C LEU A 124 8.06 17.44 -11.07
N LYS A 125 7.93 16.12 -11.28
CA LYS A 125 8.59 15.07 -10.48
C LYS A 125 9.88 14.51 -11.07
N ARG A 126 10.54 15.16 -12.05
CA ARG A 126 11.76 14.64 -12.72
C ARG A 126 12.97 14.26 -11.82
N SER A 127 12.89 14.35 -10.48
CA SER A 127 13.86 13.78 -9.52
C SER A 127 13.27 12.76 -8.51
N ALA A 128 11.96 12.50 -8.53
CA ALA A 128 11.37 11.48 -7.66
C ALA A 128 11.51 10.09 -8.30
N LYS A 129 12.63 9.41 -8.00
CA LYS A 129 12.80 7.96 -8.28
C LYS A 129 11.50 7.23 -7.95
N LYS A 130 11.02 6.37 -8.88
CA LYS A 130 10.01 5.33 -8.61
C LYS A 130 10.51 4.51 -7.41
N ARG A 131 10.07 4.87 -6.21
CA ARG A 131 10.28 4.10 -4.98
C ARG A 131 8.91 3.70 -4.50
N TYR A 132 8.39 2.62 -5.07
CA TYR A 132 7.40 1.82 -4.37
C TYR A 132 8.16 1.05 -3.30
N LYS A 133 8.14 1.58 -2.08
CA LYS A 133 8.41 0.79 -0.90
C LYS A 133 7.06 0.65 -0.20
N MET A 134 6.69 -0.58 0.17
CA MET A 134 5.70 -0.77 1.23
C MET A 134 6.22 0.08 2.39
N HIS A 135 5.50 1.14 2.76
CA HIS A 135 5.99 2.14 3.69
C HIS A 135 6.43 1.42 4.98
N ASP A 136 7.60 1.76 5.54
CA ASP A 136 8.18 1.02 6.66
C ASP A 136 7.18 0.89 7.83
N LEU A 137 6.36 1.92 8.09
CA LEU A 137 5.25 1.87 9.06
C LEU A 137 4.11 0.89 8.74
N LEU A 138 3.79 0.66 7.46
CA LEU A 138 2.78 -0.34 7.04
C LEU A 138 3.35 -1.75 7.17
N GLN A 139 4.65 -1.91 6.90
CA GLN A 139 5.36 -3.14 7.21
C GLN A 139 5.34 -3.40 8.71
N GLU A 140 5.75 -2.43 9.53
CA GLU A 140 5.73 -2.51 11.00
C GLU A 140 4.33 -2.80 11.56
N MET A 141 3.28 -2.18 11.03
CA MET A 141 1.91 -2.48 11.42
C MET A 141 1.52 -3.92 11.04
N GLY A 142 1.84 -4.33 9.81
CA GLY A 142 1.62 -5.71 9.37
C GLY A 142 2.36 -6.72 10.27
N TYR A 143 3.59 -6.41 10.65
CA TYR A 143 4.39 -7.20 11.59
C TYR A 143 3.76 -7.23 12.99
N SER A 144 3.31 -6.09 13.53
CA SER A 144 2.69 -5.99 14.86
C SER A 144 1.42 -6.83 14.95
N ILE A 145 0.53 -6.71 13.97
CA ILE A 145 -0.71 -7.50 13.93
C ILE A 145 -0.40 -8.99 13.95
N VAL A 146 0.55 -9.41 13.11
CA VAL A 146 0.96 -10.81 13.04
C VAL A 146 1.61 -11.26 14.35
N SER A 147 2.42 -10.41 15.00
CA SER A 147 3.03 -10.73 16.30
C SER A 147 2.03 -10.85 17.43
N GLU A 148 0.96 -10.04 17.40
CA GLU A 148 -0.10 -10.02 18.43
C GLU A 148 -1.00 -11.26 18.38
N GLU A 149 -1.09 -11.94 17.23
CA GLU A 149 -1.85 -13.20 17.12
C GLU A 149 -1.31 -14.29 18.05
N SER A 150 0.02 -14.35 18.21
CA SER A 150 0.66 -15.28 19.14
C SER A 150 2.14 -14.95 19.32
N GLU A 151 2.66 -15.10 20.54
CA GLU A 151 4.10 -15.12 20.78
C GLU A 151 4.81 -16.27 20.04
N ASN A 152 4.10 -17.37 19.76
CA ASN A 152 4.65 -18.50 19.04
C ASN A 152 4.39 -18.36 17.54
N PRO A 153 5.42 -18.17 16.69
CA PRO A 153 5.26 -17.96 15.25
C PRO A 153 4.46 -19.06 14.56
N ARG A 154 4.56 -20.30 15.06
CA ARG A 154 3.88 -21.48 14.51
C ARG A 154 2.35 -21.42 14.61
N LYS A 155 1.82 -20.58 15.51
CA LYS A 155 0.39 -20.40 15.77
C LYS A 155 -0.19 -19.18 15.04
N ARG A 156 0.65 -18.36 14.41
CA ARG A 156 0.23 -17.19 13.64
C ARG A 156 -0.36 -17.62 12.31
N SER A 157 -1.34 -16.86 11.84
CA SER A 157 -1.96 -16.97 10.53
C SER A 157 -0.99 -16.60 9.41
N ARG A 158 -0.01 -15.73 9.69
CA ARG A 158 0.99 -15.26 8.74
C ARG A 158 2.39 -15.30 9.33
N LEU A 159 3.37 -15.50 8.47
CA LEU A 159 4.79 -15.35 8.80
C LEU A 159 5.41 -14.32 7.86
N VAL A 160 6.07 -13.32 8.44
CA VAL A 160 6.66 -12.19 7.71
C VAL A 160 8.09 -11.92 8.21
N ASP A 161 8.39 -12.22 9.47
CA ASP A 161 9.74 -12.09 10.03
C ASP A 161 10.69 -13.16 9.45
N PRO A 162 11.85 -12.76 8.87
CA PRO A 162 12.77 -13.69 8.22
C PRO A 162 13.31 -14.79 9.14
N GLU A 163 13.58 -14.48 10.41
CA GLU A 163 14.16 -15.43 11.37
C GLU A 163 13.11 -16.46 11.80
N ASP A 164 11.89 -16.01 12.07
CA ASP A 164 10.76 -16.88 12.35
C ASP A 164 10.46 -17.81 11.17
N ILE A 165 10.45 -17.27 9.94
CA ILE A 165 10.21 -18.07 8.73
C ILE A 165 11.33 -19.11 8.56
N TYR A 166 12.59 -18.71 8.72
CA TYR A 166 13.72 -19.62 8.65
C TYR A 166 13.61 -20.75 9.68
N HIS A 167 13.30 -20.42 10.94
CA HIS A 167 13.11 -21.40 11.98
C HIS A 167 11.92 -22.33 11.73
N VAL A 168 10.79 -21.80 11.27
CA VAL A 168 9.58 -22.58 10.99
C VAL A 168 9.80 -23.53 9.81
N LEU A 169 10.37 -23.05 8.71
CA LEU A 169 10.58 -23.84 7.49
C LEU A 169 11.73 -24.84 7.64
N LYS A 170 12.90 -24.41 8.14
CA LYS A 170 14.08 -25.28 8.27
C LYS A 170 13.87 -26.40 9.28
N LYS A 171 13.15 -26.12 10.39
CA LYS A 171 12.83 -27.12 11.43
C LYS A 171 11.52 -27.86 11.15
N ARG A 172 10.86 -27.64 10.00
CA ARG A 172 9.57 -28.28 9.61
C ARG A 172 8.49 -28.13 10.68
N LYS A 173 8.44 -26.95 11.30
CA LYS A 173 7.58 -26.67 12.46
C LYS A 173 6.27 -25.98 12.08
N GLY A 174 6.03 -25.74 10.79
CA GLY A 174 4.79 -25.13 10.32
C GLY A 174 3.56 -25.92 10.73
N THR A 175 2.44 -25.24 10.95
CA THR A 175 1.17 -25.85 11.36
C THR A 175 0.04 -25.38 10.46
N LYS A 176 -1.13 -26.00 10.57
CA LYS A 176 -2.35 -25.57 9.87
C LYS A 176 -2.79 -24.13 10.21
N ALA A 177 -2.25 -23.53 11.27
CA ALA A 177 -2.52 -22.13 11.58
C ALA A 177 -1.91 -21.20 10.53
N VAL A 178 -0.74 -21.55 9.98
CA VAL A 178 -0.03 -20.73 9.00
C VAL A 178 -0.74 -20.81 7.65
N LYS A 179 -1.32 -19.68 7.24
CA LYS A 179 -2.04 -19.48 5.97
C LYS A 179 -1.26 -18.64 4.97
N GLY A 180 -0.34 -17.79 5.42
CA GLY A 180 0.44 -16.93 4.55
C GLY A 180 1.91 -16.87 4.94
N ILE A 181 2.81 -16.91 3.96
CA ILE A 181 4.24 -16.69 4.15
C ILE A 181 4.71 -15.61 3.17
N TYR A 182 5.35 -14.57 3.69
CA TYR A 182 6.05 -13.57 2.90
C TYR A 182 7.54 -13.66 3.20
N LEU A 183 8.32 -14.08 2.21
CA LEU A 183 9.76 -14.30 2.32
C LEU A 183 10.51 -13.27 1.46
N ASP A 184 11.22 -12.34 2.10
CA ASP A 184 12.10 -11.39 1.40
C ASP A 184 13.54 -11.91 1.37
N MET A 185 14.00 -12.29 0.18
CA MET A 185 15.35 -12.80 -0.13
C MET A 185 16.28 -11.71 -0.67
N SER A 186 15.88 -10.44 -0.59
CA SER A 186 16.73 -9.32 -1.00
C SER A 186 17.88 -9.06 -0.03
N GLU A 187 17.72 -9.39 1.26
CA GLU A 187 18.71 -9.13 2.32
C GLU A 187 19.79 -10.22 2.48
N SER A 188 20.29 -10.77 1.38
CA SER A 188 21.40 -11.76 1.37
C SER A 188 21.18 -13.06 2.14
N MET A 189 19.95 -13.35 2.61
CA MET A 189 19.60 -14.65 3.17
C MET A 189 19.60 -15.72 2.07
N GLU A 190 20.15 -16.90 2.34
CA GLU A 190 20.06 -18.09 1.49
C GLU A 190 19.38 -19.21 2.26
N MET A 191 18.41 -19.88 1.62
CA MET A 191 17.58 -20.88 2.30
C MET A 191 17.40 -22.12 1.42
N GLN A 192 17.88 -23.26 1.91
CA GLN A 192 17.62 -24.56 1.30
C GLN A 192 16.43 -25.22 2.00
N LEU A 193 15.35 -25.43 1.24
CA LEU A 193 14.13 -26.07 1.74
C LEU A 193 14.08 -27.53 1.31
N LYS A 194 13.69 -28.40 2.23
CA LYS A 194 13.47 -29.82 1.94
C LYS A 194 12.06 -30.03 1.37
N SER A 195 11.83 -31.18 0.71
CA SER A 195 10.54 -31.56 0.10
C SER A 195 9.34 -31.52 1.04
N ASP A 196 9.59 -31.64 2.33
CA ASP A 196 8.59 -31.69 3.39
C ASP A 196 8.60 -30.44 4.30
N ALA A 197 9.26 -29.35 3.88
CA ALA A 197 9.30 -28.10 4.66
C ALA A 197 7.89 -27.53 4.95
N PHE A 198 6.93 -27.80 4.07
CA PHE A 198 5.55 -27.29 4.15
C PHE A 198 4.53 -28.33 4.61
N THR A 199 4.93 -29.59 4.88
CA THR A 199 3.99 -30.70 5.14
C THR A 199 3.02 -30.42 6.31
N GLY A 200 3.46 -29.68 7.33
CA GLY A 200 2.60 -29.31 8.46
C GLY A 200 1.62 -28.16 8.19
N MET A 201 1.78 -27.43 7.08
CA MET A 201 1.04 -26.21 6.73
C MET A 201 -0.05 -26.48 5.68
N ARG A 202 -0.94 -27.42 5.99
CA ARG A 202 -2.01 -27.87 5.07
C ARG A 202 -3.08 -26.81 4.74
N CYS A 203 -3.04 -25.65 5.39
CA CYS A 203 -3.94 -24.52 5.12
C CYS A 203 -3.20 -23.30 4.58
N LEU A 204 -1.99 -23.49 4.02
CA LEU A 204 -1.24 -22.42 3.40
C LEU A 204 -1.95 -21.98 2.11
N GLU A 205 -2.42 -20.74 2.11
CA GLU A 205 -3.15 -20.09 0.99
C GLU A 205 -2.22 -19.21 0.16
N PHE A 206 -1.22 -18.58 0.79
CA PHE A 206 -0.33 -17.61 0.13
C PHE A 206 1.14 -17.89 0.44
N LEU A 207 1.97 -17.96 -0.61
CA LEU A 207 3.43 -17.96 -0.51
C LEU A 207 3.98 -16.90 -1.46
N ILE A 208 4.55 -15.84 -0.90
CA ILE A 208 5.13 -14.73 -1.66
C ILE A 208 6.63 -14.75 -1.38
N ILE A 209 7.42 -14.88 -2.43
CA ILE A 209 8.89 -14.81 -2.36
C ILE A 209 9.33 -13.60 -3.16
N LYS A 210 10.02 -12.67 -2.51
CA LYS A 210 10.57 -11.48 -3.15
C LYS A 210 12.10 -11.58 -3.19
N GLY A 211 12.72 -11.21 -4.30
CA GLY A 211 14.17 -11.25 -4.47
C GLY A 211 14.63 -12.36 -5.41
N ASN A 212 15.91 -12.75 -5.31
CA ASN A 212 16.49 -13.72 -6.24
C ASN A 212 16.10 -15.16 -5.84
N LEU A 213 15.27 -15.80 -6.67
CA LEU A 213 14.85 -17.19 -6.49
C LEU A 213 16.00 -18.20 -6.52
N SER A 214 17.16 -17.87 -7.11
CA SER A 214 18.34 -18.74 -7.04
C SER A 214 18.85 -18.93 -5.60
N LYS A 215 18.43 -18.07 -4.66
CA LYS A 215 18.74 -18.16 -3.23
C LYS A 215 17.75 -19.03 -2.44
N VAL A 216 16.69 -19.51 -3.07
CA VAL A 216 15.71 -20.44 -2.49
C VAL A 216 15.68 -21.72 -3.32
N GLN A 217 16.17 -22.81 -2.76
CA GLN A 217 16.02 -24.12 -3.40
C GLN A 217 14.69 -24.73 -2.97
N LEU A 218 13.70 -24.67 -3.86
CA LEU A 218 12.43 -25.37 -3.68
C LEU A 218 12.55 -26.84 -4.12
N PRO A 219 11.87 -27.75 -3.42
CA PRO A 219 11.88 -29.16 -3.77
C PRO A 219 11.15 -29.44 -5.10
N TYR A 220 11.74 -30.31 -5.92
CA TYR A 220 11.22 -30.69 -7.24
C TYR A 220 9.89 -31.47 -7.24
N ARG A 221 9.37 -31.91 -6.08
CA ARG A 221 8.12 -32.67 -5.96
C ARG A 221 7.36 -32.28 -4.69
N GLY A 222 6.04 -32.18 -4.80
CA GLY A 222 5.11 -32.15 -3.65
C GLY A 222 4.36 -30.84 -3.40
N LEU A 223 4.52 -29.81 -4.24
CA LEU A 223 3.77 -28.56 -4.13
C LEU A 223 3.16 -28.19 -5.47
N GLU A 224 1.84 -28.25 -5.58
CA GLU A 224 1.11 -27.60 -6.67
C GLU A 224 1.06 -26.09 -6.35
N PHE A 225 1.90 -25.31 -7.01
CA PHE A 225 1.83 -23.84 -6.96
C PHE A 225 1.36 -23.33 -8.33
N GLN A 226 0.39 -22.42 -8.34
CA GLN A 226 0.20 -21.54 -9.49
C GLN A 226 1.34 -20.51 -9.50
N TYR A 227 2.20 -20.62 -10.51
CA TYR A 227 3.31 -19.71 -10.76
C TYR A 227 2.79 -18.38 -11.32
N ALA A 228 3.05 -17.27 -10.63
CA ALA A 228 2.90 -15.92 -11.18
C ALA A 228 4.27 -15.25 -11.19
N GLY A 229 5.10 -15.62 -12.17
CA GLY A 229 6.40 -15.01 -12.43
C GLY A 229 6.43 -14.39 -13.82
N ILE A 230 6.90 -13.15 -13.90
CA ILE A 230 7.25 -12.48 -15.15
C ILE A 230 8.59 -13.07 -15.60
N PHE A 231 8.62 -13.66 -16.79
CA PHE A 231 9.85 -14.10 -17.44
C PHE A 231 10.71 -12.88 -17.81
N PRO A 232 12.04 -12.93 -17.64
CA PRO A 232 12.92 -12.02 -18.37
C PRO A 232 12.83 -12.41 -19.85
N LEU A 233 12.36 -11.48 -20.69
CA LEU A 233 12.50 -11.61 -22.14
C LEU A 233 14.01 -11.58 -22.45
N GLY A 234 14.48 -12.65 -23.08
CA GLY A 234 15.77 -12.65 -23.78
C GLY A 234 15.75 -11.80 -25.03
#